data_AF-A0A357IBE5-F1
#
_entry.id   AF-A0A357IBE5-F1
#
_cell.length_a   1.000
_cell.length_b   1.000
_cell.length_c   1.000
_cell.angle_alpha   90.00
_cell.angle_beta   90.00
_cell.angle_gamma   90.00
#
_symmetry.space_group_name_H-M   'P 1'
#
loop_
_entity.id
_entity.type
_entity.pdbx_description
1 polymer ?
#
loop_
_entity_poly.entity_id
_entity_poly.type
_entity_poly.pdbx_seq_one_letter_code
_entity_poly.pdbx_strand_id
1 'polypeptide(L)'
;GLPWSRATLTTSDNKQVLIFAGGYDADQDNKHTRSSDDKGNAVYIVDAETGHLMWSASNGGSGQIASGMQYAIPSDLAVIDADADGSADRLYFGDMGGQIWRIDIDASSLSTTSGATISRLADFNDGSVSGNRKFFYPPAVALMQEKGQSYIAIAIGSGNRAHPLDLSVDNRMHMLRDEHVDAGPPSASITTVGSTDLYNATDNLLGGDGTDAQQASAQLQLESKQGWYIRLPTGRKALSEPVVFERELIFTTYQPLSGSVDACTSPSASTHYMRMRLSDAVPVANLAGGADTDPLTKNDREYDFQTTGIPSRPTLVFPQATDHVEVYVGRDMVDNFSQNVKRIYWQVDH
;
A
#
# COMPACT_ATOMS: atom_id res chain seq x y z
N GLY A 1 4.88 -17.04 12.44
CA GLY A 1 3.48 -16.66 12.67
C GLY A 1 2.55 -17.59 11.93
N LEU A 2 1.25 -17.30 11.94
CA LEU A 2 0.29 -17.93 11.05
C LEU A 2 0.54 -17.45 9.61
N PRO A 3 0.49 -18.33 8.59
CA PRO A 3 0.86 -17.99 7.21
C PRO A 3 -0.25 -17.17 6.53
N TRP A 4 -0.29 -15.86 6.84
CA TRP A 4 -1.21 -14.91 6.23
C TRP A 4 -0.60 -14.22 5.00
N SER A 5 0.73 -14.05 5.02
CA SER A 5 1.52 -13.59 3.89
C SER A 5 1.65 -14.71 2.86
N ARG A 6 1.43 -14.38 1.60
CA ARG A 6 1.66 -15.28 0.45
C ARG A 6 3.11 -15.24 0.03
N ALA A 7 3.60 -16.37 -0.47
CA ALA A 7 4.90 -16.41 -1.14
C ALA A 7 4.80 -15.87 -2.57
N THR A 8 5.70 -14.96 -2.90
CA THR A 8 5.88 -14.43 -4.25
C THR A 8 7.00 -15.21 -4.93
N LEU A 9 6.67 -15.86 -6.05
CA LEU A 9 7.67 -16.44 -6.96
C LEU A 9 8.21 -15.34 -7.86
N THR A 10 9.52 -15.15 -7.85
CA THR A 10 10.22 -14.21 -8.74
C THR A 10 11.55 -14.80 -9.18
N THR A 11 12.30 -14.04 -9.98
CA THR A 11 13.66 -14.39 -10.40
C THR A 11 14.66 -13.46 -9.71
N SER A 12 15.84 -13.95 -9.39
CA SER A 12 17.00 -13.14 -9.03
C SER A 12 18.28 -13.83 -9.53
N ASP A 13 19.10 -13.11 -10.30
CA ASP A 13 20.30 -13.66 -10.97
C ASP A 13 20.02 -14.99 -11.71
N ASN A 14 18.99 -14.97 -12.57
CA ASN A 14 18.51 -16.13 -13.34
C ASN A 14 18.06 -17.36 -12.51
N LYS A 15 17.87 -17.21 -11.19
CA LYS A 15 17.31 -18.26 -10.32
C LYS A 15 15.93 -17.90 -9.86
N GLN A 16 15.05 -18.90 -9.81
CA GLN A 16 13.74 -18.73 -9.20
C GLN A 16 13.86 -18.71 -7.67
N VAL A 17 13.27 -17.71 -7.05
CA VAL A 17 13.25 -17.54 -5.60
C VAL A 17 11.82 -17.34 -5.11
N LEU A 18 11.53 -17.86 -3.92
CA LEU A 18 10.31 -17.58 -3.19
C LEU A 18 10.61 -16.56 -2.10
N ILE A 19 9.81 -15.49 -2.06
CA ILE A 19 9.93 -14.44 -1.07
C ILE A 19 8.65 -14.36 -0.26
N PHE A 20 8.75 -14.39 1.07
CA PHE A 20 7.60 -14.36 1.98
C PHE A 20 7.95 -13.82 3.35
N ALA A 21 6.93 -13.33 4.05
CA ALA A 21 7.06 -12.84 5.42
C ALA A 21 6.69 -13.92 6.46
N GLY A 22 7.10 -13.71 7.71
CA GLY A 22 6.88 -14.60 8.83
C GLY A 22 5.41 -14.72 9.25
N GLY A 23 4.54 -13.86 8.73
CA GLY A 23 3.10 -13.95 8.87
C GLY A 23 2.54 -13.30 10.14
N TYR A 24 1.29 -13.64 10.43
CA TYR A 24 0.49 -13.05 11.49
C TYR A 24 0.86 -13.57 12.88
N ASP A 25 0.73 -12.72 13.90
CA ASP A 25 0.76 -13.10 15.31
C ASP A 25 -0.60 -12.80 15.96
N ALA A 26 -1.27 -13.83 16.48
CA ALA A 26 -2.55 -13.70 17.15
C ALA A 26 -2.46 -12.95 18.50
N ASP A 27 -1.26 -12.81 19.08
CA ASP A 27 -1.06 -12.03 20.29
C ASP A 27 -1.46 -10.56 20.10
N GLN A 28 -1.49 -10.10 18.84
CA GLN A 28 -1.95 -8.78 18.42
C GLN A 28 -3.48 -8.58 18.49
N ASP A 29 -4.28 -9.63 18.65
CA ASP A 29 -5.75 -9.56 18.73
C ASP A 29 -6.22 -8.79 19.98
N ASN A 30 -5.43 -8.83 21.05
CA ASN A 30 -5.79 -8.20 22.33
C ASN A 30 -4.98 -6.93 22.62
N LYS A 31 -4.30 -6.36 21.61
CA LYS A 31 -3.41 -5.20 21.76
C LYS A 31 -4.04 -3.95 21.17
N HIS A 32 -4.36 -3.00 22.04
CA HIS A 32 -4.93 -1.69 21.67
C HIS A 32 -3.86 -0.61 21.43
N THR A 33 -2.63 -0.85 21.84
CA THR A 33 -1.45 -0.02 21.55
C THR A 33 -0.36 -0.88 20.93
N ARG A 34 0.62 -0.22 20.31
CA ARG A 34 1.77 -0.87 19.70
C ARG A 34 2.48 -1.78 20.70
N SER A 35 2.66 -3.04 20.33
CA SER A 35 3.28 -4.07 21.16
C SER A 35 4.16 -4.95 20.29
N SER A 36 5.37 -5.27 20.76
CA SER A 36 6.29 -6.17 20.05
C SER A 36 5.77 -7.60 20.04
N ASP A 37 6.06 -8.31 18.95
CA ASP A 37 5.74 -9.71 18.72
C ASP A 37 6.98 -10.59 18.88
N ASP A 38 6.77 -11.86 19.25
CA ASP A 38 7.83 -12.86 19.40
C ASP A 38 8.01 -13.73 18.14
N LYS A 39 7.05 -13.65 17.20
CA LYS A 39 7.04 -14.39 15.93
C LYS A 39 6.43 -13.56 14.82
N GLY A 40 6.71 -13.97 13.57
CA GLY A 40 6.07 -13.38 12.38
C GLY A 40 6.70 -12.08 11.87
N ASN A 41 7.70 -11.57 12.59
CA ASN A 41 8.43 -10.34 12.33
C ASN A 41 9.72 -10.55 11.51
N ALA A 42 9.69 -11.49 10.57
CA ALA A 42 10.82 -11.84 9.72
C ALA A 42 10.42 -11.86 8.24
N VAL A 43 11.40 -11.70 7.35
CA VAL A 43 11.26 -11.92 5.90
C VAL A 43 12.29 -12.95 5.46
N TYR A 44 11.89 -13.80 4.52
CA TYR A 44 12.72 -14.89 3.98
C TYR A 44 12.76 -14.83 2.46
N ILE A 45 13.93 -15.09 1.91
CA ILE A 45 14.17 -15.35 0.49
C ILE A 45 14.77 -16.75 0.42
N VAL A 46 14.10 -17.67 -0.27
CA VAL A 46 14.54 -19.05 -0.41
C VAL A 46 14.63 -19.44 -1.88
N ASP A 47 15.54 -20.34 -2.19
CA ASP A 47 15.63 -20.97 -3.50
C ASP A 47 14.34 -21.76 -3.77
N ALA A 48 13.67 -21.48 -4.89
CA ALA A 48 12.34 -22.02 -5.17
C ALA A 48 12.35 -23.52 -5.51
N GLU A 49 13.47 -24.05 -5.99
CA GLU A 49 13.61 -25.46 -6.37
C GLU A 49 13.99 -26.34 -5.17
N THR A 50 14.91 -25.86 -4.34
CA THR A 50 15.50 -26.63 -3.24
C THR A 50 14.91 -26.30 -1.87
N GLY A 51 14.27 -25.14 -1.73
CA GLY A 51 13.84 -24.60 -0.43
C GLY A 51 15.00 -24.11 0.46
N HIS A 52 16.21 -24.02 -0.08
CA HIS A 52 17.37 -23.54 0.66
C HIS A 52 17.22 -22.05 1.00
N LEU A 53 17.46 -21.69 2.26
CA LEU A 53 17.42 -20.28 2.71
C LEU A 53 18.58 -19.50 2.09
N MET A 54 18.25 -18.50 1.26
CA MET A 54 19.25 -17.64 0.63
C MET A 54 19.54 -16.40 1.48
N TRP A 55 18.48 -15.76 1.97
CA TRP A 55 18.59 -14.57 2.81
C TRP A 55 17.40 -14.46 3.78
N SER A 56 17.61 -13.83 4.94
CA SER A 56 16.53 -13.47 5.85
C SER A 56 16.85 -12.21 6.65
N ALA A 57 15.81 -11.52 7.11
CA ALA A 57 15.93 -10.45 8.09
C ALA A 57 14.88 -10.55 9.19
N SER A 58 15.25 -10.17 10.41
CA SER A 58 14.35 -10.00 11.55
C SER A 58 14.97 -9.09 12.62
N ASN A 59 14.33 -8.93 13.79
CA ASN A 59 14.94 -8.24 14.94
C ASN A 59 16.03 -9.05 15.67
N GLY A 60 16.34 -10.28 15.25
CA GLY A 60 17.39 -11.12 15.80
C GLY A 60 17.77 -12.31 14.91
N GLY A 61 18.35 -13.35 15.50
CA GLY A 61 18.71 -14.57 14.80
C GLY A 61 19.98 -14.47 13.94
N SER A 62 20.12 -15.36 12.97
CA SER A 62 21.34 -15.54 12.14
C SER A 62 21.32 -14.82 10.79
N GLY A 63 20.19 -14.20 10.41
CA GLY A 63 20.07 -13.38 9.21
C GLY A 63 20.52 -11.92 9.43
N GLN A 64 20.15 -11.02 8.52
CA GLN A 64 20.37 -9.60 8.72
C GLN A 64 19.50 -9.09 9.89
N ILE A 65 20.13 -8.41 10.85
CA ILE A 65 19.45 -7.90 12.03
C ILE A 65 18.98 -6.47 11.78
N ALA A 66 17.67 -6.27 11.80
CA ALA A 66 17.03 -4.95 11.84
C ALA A 66 16.25 -4.82 13.15
N SER A 67 16.85 -4.16 14.14
CA SER A 67 16.30 -4.03 15.51
C SER A 67 14.89 -3.43 15.59
N GLY A 68 14.47 -2.70 14.55
CA GLY A 68 13.13 -2.15 14.42
C GLY A 68 12.05 -3.17 14.02
N MET A 69 12.39 -4.32 13.43
CA MET A 69 11.46 -5.36 12.97
C MET A 69 10.86 -6.14 14.14
N GLN A 70 10.12 -5.46 15.01
CA GLN A 70 9.57 -6.03 16.24
C GLN A 70 8.13 -6.52 16.06
N TYR A 71 7.54 -6.34 14.88
CA TYR A 71 6.11 -6.54 14.66
C TYR A 71 5.88 -7.54 13.56
N ALA A 72 4.87 -8.38 13.72
CA ALA A 72 4.55 -9.40 12.74
C ALA A 72 4.07 -8.79 11.41
N ILE A 73 4.34 -9.52 10.34
CA ILE A 73 4.17 -9.08 8.96
C ILE A 73 3.17 -10.03 8.29
N PRO A 74 1.85 -9.77 8.43
CA PRO A 74 0.81 -10.56 7.77
C PRO A 74 0.65 -10.19 6.29
N SER A 75 1.22 -9.07 5.87
CA SER A 75 1.16 -8.56 4.50
C SER A 75 1.96 -9.43 3.53
N ASP A 76 1.48 -9.51 2.29
CA ASP A 76 2.32 -9.88 1.14
C ASP A 76 3.42 -8.82 0.94
N LEU A 77 4.43 -9.12 0.11
CA LEU A 77 5.49 -8.17 -0.22
C LEU A 77 5.30 -7.67 -1.66
N ALA A 78 5.38 -6.35 -1.85
CA ALA A 78 5.44 -5.75 -3.18
C ALA A 78 6.87 -5.88 -3.71
N VAL A 79 7.05 -6.64 -4.79
CA VAL A 79 8.35 -6.87 -5.43
C VAL A 79 8.43 -6.04 -6.71
N ILE A 80 9.55 -5.35 -6.93
CA ILE A 80 9.82 -4.61 -8.15
C ILE A 80 11.15 -5.05 -8.79
N ASP A 81 11.12 -5.03 -10.11
CA ASP A 81 12.26 -5.06 -11.02
C ASP A 81 12.40 -3.61 -11.52
N ALA A 82 13.41 -2.90 -11.02
CA ALA A 82 13.55 -1.46 -11.19
C ALA A 82 14.24 -1.10 -12.50
N ASP A 83 15.10 -1.98 -13.02
CA ASP A 83 15.83 -1.79 -14.28
C ASP A 83 15.31 -2.63 -15.45
N ALA A 84 14.25 -3.41 -15.21
CA ALA A 84 13.55 -4.26 -16.18
C ALA A 84 14.44 -5.39 -16.76
N ASP A 85 15.38 -5.91 -15.96
CA ASP A 85 16.26 -7.02 -16.37
C ASP A 85 15.63 -8.43 -16.15
N GLY A 86 14.44 -8.49 -15.53
CA GLY A 86 13.73 -9.70 -15.20
C GLY A 86 14.02 -10.25 -13.80
N SER A 87 14.84 -9.56 -12.99
CA SER A 87 15.19 -9.91 -11.62
C SER A 87 14.52 -8.96 -10.60
N ALA A 88 14.25 -9.49 -9.41
CA ALA A 88 13.79 -8.67 -8.29
C ALA A 88 14.96 -7.84 -7.72
N ASP A 89 14.81 -6.52 -7.73
CA ASP A 89 15.76 -5.58 -7.13
C ASP A 89 15.34 -5.10 -5.76
N ARG A 90 14.02 -4.99 -5.55
CA ARG A 90 13.52 -4.32 -4.36
C ARG A 90 12.18 -4.86 -3.90
N LEU A 91 11.99 -4.83 -2.59
CA LEU A 91 10.73 -5.15 -1.95
C LEU A 91 10.25 -4.03 -1.04
N TYR A 92 8.94 -3.88 -0.93
CA TYR A 92 8.28 -3.05 0.06
C TYR A 92 7.18 -3.82 0.79
N PHE A 93 7.05 -3.57 2.09
CA PHE A 93 5.98 -4.16 2.90
C PHE A 93 5.70 -3.32 4.13
N GLY A 94 4.47 -3.43 4.64
CA GLY A 94 4.07 -2.89 5.93
C GLY A 94 4.01 -3.97 7.01
N ASP A 95 4.15 -3.57 8.27
CA ASP A 95 3.97 -4.45 9.42
C ASP A 95 2.81 -4.03 10.35
N MET A 96 2.50 -4.87 11.33
CA MET A 96 1.47 -4.58 12.34
C MET A 96 1.86 -3.51 13.35
N GLY A 97 3.11 -3.06 13.34
CA GLY A 97 3.58 -1.93 14.14
C GLY A 97 3.35 -0.59 13.46
N GLY A 98 2.85 -0.55 12.22
CA GLY A 98 2.66 0.67 11.46
C GLY A 98 3.95 1.18 10.82
N GLN A 99 4.93 0.29 10.57
CA GLN A 99 6.14 0.60 9.83
C GLN A 99 6.02 0.17 8.38
N ILE A 100 6.80 0.83 7.53
CA ILE A 100 7.01 0.43 6.15
C ILE A 100 8.50 0.16 5.99
N TRP A 101 8.79 -0.97 5.38
CA TRP A 101 10.14 -1.48 5.18
C TRP A 101 10.44 -1.59 3.69
N ARG A 102 11.71 -1.39 3.39
CA ARG A 102 12.30 -1.59 2.07
C ARG A 102 13.41 -2.64 2.20
N ILE A 103 13.49 -3.56 1.24
CA ILE A 103 14.63 -4.46 1.08
C ILE A 103 15.21 -4.22 -0.31
N ASP A 104 16.49 -3.92 -0.40
CA ASP A 104 17.25 -3.86 -1.64
C ASP A 104 17.99 -5.18 -1.84
N ILE A 105 17.70 -5.89 -2.92
CA ILE A 105 18.39 -7.11 -3.32
C ILE A 105 19.63 -6.71 -4.15
N ASP A 106 20.77 -7.27 -3.77
CA ASP A 106 21.92 -7.39 -4.67
C ASP A 106 21.90 -8.79 -5.25
N ALA A 107 21.32 -8.92 -6.45
CA ALA A 107 21.09 -10.20 -7.11
C ALA A 107 22.40 -11.03 -7.23
N SER A 108 23.53 -10.35 -7.43
CA SER A 108 24.85 -10.99 -7.59
C SER A 108 25.37 -11.65 -6.30
N SER A 109 24.82 -11.29 -5.15
CA SER A 109 25.31 -11.75 -3.84
C SER A 109 24.22 -12.31 -2.92
N LEU A 110 23.01 -12.56 -3.43
CA LEU A 110 21.79 -12.97 -2.70
C LEU A 110 21.93 -14.24 -1.83
N SER A 111 22.96 -15.06 -2.04
CA SER A 111 23.26 -16.24 -1.21
C SER A 111 24.09 -15.95 0.05
N THR A 112 24.39 -14.67 0.32
CA THR A 112 25.18 -14.22 1.47
C THR A 112 24.37 -13.30 2.38
N THR A 113 24.81 -13.09 3.62
CA THR A 113 24.18 -12.13 4.55
C THR A 113 24.22 -10.68 4.04
N SER A 114 25.06 -10.38 3.06
CA SER A 114 25.17 -9.07 2.40
C SER A 114 24.34 -8.97 1.12
N GLY A 115 23.69 -10.06 0.71
CA GLY A 115 22.95 -10.19 -0.55
C GLY A 115 21.67 -9.40 -0.66
N ALA A 116 21.22 -8.84 0.47
CA ALA A 116 20.19 -7.81 0.47
C ALA A 116 20.37 -6.91 1.69
N THR A 117 19.84 -5.69 1.61
CA THR A 117 19.86 -4.71 2.70
C THR A 117 18.45 -4.31 3.06
N ILE A 118 18.07 -4.47 4.33
CA ILE A 118 16.80 -4.00 4.86
C ILE A 118 16.91 -2.60 5.49
N SER A 119 15.97 -1.73 5.18
CA SER A 119 15.86 -0.36 5.70
C SER A 119 14.43 -0.04 6.13
N ARG A 120 14.28 0.68 7.25
CA ARG A 120 12.97 1.19 7.68
C ARG A 120 12.67 2.51 6.98
N LEU A 121 11.74 2.47 6.04
CA LEU A 121 11.32 3.63 5.27
C LEU A 121 10.42 4.55 6.09
N ALA A 122 9.48 4.01 6.87
CA ALA A 122 8.52 4.82 7.62
C ALA A 122 8.13 4.21 8.97
N ASP A 123 7.65 5.07 9.88
CA ASP A 123 7.02 4.67 11.13
C ASP A 123 5.88 5.65 11.47
N PHE A 124 4.64 5.19 11.35
CA PHE A 124 3.43 6.03 11.52
C PHE A 124 2.64 5.75 12.79
N ASN A 125 3.23 4.97 13.71
CA ASN A 125 2.61 4.63 14.97
C ASN A 125 3.28 5.40 16.12
N ASP A 126 2.51 6.29 16.72
CA ASP A 126 2.94 7.17 17.83
C ASP A 126 2.81 6.50 19.22
N GLY A 127 2.44 5.22 19.27
CA GLY A 127 2.25 4.45 20.49
C GLY A 127 0.90 4.66 21.18
N SER A 128 0.09 5.62 20.72
CA SER A 128 -1.28 5.82 21.23
C SER A 128 -2.27 4.79 20.69
N VAL A 129 -3.47 4.75 21.25
CA VAL A 129 -4.56 3.91 20.75
C VAL A 129 -4.98 4.35 19.35
N SER A 130 -5.22 5.65 19.13
CA SER A 130 -5.63 6.18 17.82
C SER A 130 -4.53 6.09 16.76
N GLY A 131 -3.27 6.09 17.20
CA GLY A 131 -2.09 5.90 16.37
C GLY A 131 -1.72 4.45 16.11
N ASN A 132 -2.44 3.46 16.65
CA ASN A 132 -2.13 2.03 16.50
C ASN A 132 -2.49 1.48 15.11
N ARG A 133 -1.95 2.12 14.06
CA ARG A 133 -2.15 1.77 12.66
C ARG A 133 -1.40 0.48 12.35
N LYS A 134 -2.10 -0.49 11.78
CA LYS A 134 -1.54 -1.76 11.32
C LYS A 134 -1.65 -1.86 9.80
N PHE A 135 -0.67 -2.48 9.16
CA PHE A 135 -0.70 -2.80 7.74
C PHE A 135 -0.89 -4.30 7.54
N PHE A 136 -2.02 -4.68 6.95
CA PHE A 136 -2.37 -6.07 6.66
C PHE A 136 -2.19 -6.45 5.19
N TYR A 137 -1.96 -5.47 4.32
CA TYR A 137 -1.92 -5.63 2.87
C TYR A 137 -0.70 -4.94 2.29
N PRO A 138 -0.17 -5.44 1.15
CA PRO A 138 1.01 -4.88 0.53
C PRO A 138 0.74 -3.45 0.04
N PRO A 139 1.80 -2.63 -0.08
CA PRO A 139 1.69 -1.36 -0.78
C PRO A 139 1.50 -1.59 -2.29
N ALA A 140 0.82 -0.65 -2.95
CA ALA A 140 0.96 -0.48 -4.40
C ALA A 140 2.17 0.41 -4.68
N VAL A 141 2.94 0.05 -5.69
CA VAL A 141 4.18 0.74 -6.05
C VAL A 141 4.19 1.15 -7.51
N ALA A 142 4.67 2.35 -7.80
CA ALA A 142 4.79 2.84 -9.17
C ALA A 142 5.96 3.81 -9.31
N LEU A 143 6.72 3.69 -10.40
CA LEU A 143 7.69 4.71 -10.79
C LEU A 143 6.95 5.94 -11.31
N MET A 144 7.25 7.09 -10.72
CA MET A 144 6.68 8.39 -11.05
C MET A 144 7.77 9.33 -11.49
N GLN A 145 7.45 10.20 -12.46
CA GLN A 145 8.28 11.33 -12.83
C GLN A 145 7.48 12.62 -12.68
N GLU A 146 8.01 13.56 -11.90
CA GLU A 146 7.36 14.84 -11.63
C GLU A 146 8.42 15.94 -11.57
N LYS A 147 8.22 17.01 -12.33
CA LYS A 147 9.16 18.15 -12.40
C LYS A 147 10.63 17.75 -12.66
N GLY A 148 10.83 16.70 -13.46
CA GLY A 148 12.15 16.18 -13.81
C GLY A 148 12.84 15.37 -12.70
N GLN A 149 12.13 15.01 -11.63
CA GLN A 149 12.60 14.09 -10.59
C GLN A 149 11.83 12.79 -10.67
N SER A 150 12.55 11.67 -10.57
CA SER A 150 11.96 10.33 -10.48
C SER A 150 11.82 9.93 -9.02
N TYR A 151 10.72 9.26 -8.67
CA TYR A 151 10.53 8.64 -7.37
C TYR A 151 9.67 7.39 -7.51
N ILE A 152 9.84 6.43 -6.61
CA ILE A 152 8.91 5.31 -6.45
C ILE A 152 7.82 5.78 -5.48
N ALA A 153 6.59 5.89 -5.97
CA ALA A 153 5.42 6.12 -5.15
C ALA A 153 5.01 4.82 -4.46
N ILE A 154 4.85 4.85 -3.15
CA ILE A 154 4.50 3.70 -2.31
C ILE A 154 3.20 4.04 -1.59
N ALA A 155 2.08 3.50 -2.09
CA ALA A 155 0.75 3.75 -1.54
C ALA A 155 0.29 2.58 -0.66
N ILE A 156 -0.06 2.86 0.60
CA ILE A 156 -0.47 1.82 1.56
C ILE A 156 -1.53 2.31 2.54
N GLY A 157 -2.56 1.49 2.70
CA GLY A 157 -3.70 1.77 3.57
C GLY A 157 -3.59 1.04 4.90
N SER A 158 -3.86 1.74 6.01
CA SER A 158 -3.93 1.12 7.33
C SER A 158 -5.31 0.54 7.63
N GLY A 159 -5.33 -0.52 8.42
CA GLY A 159 -6.55 -1.15 8.89
C GLY A 159 -6.27 -2.46 9.59
N ASN A 160 -6.99 -2.73 10.68
CA ASN A 160 -6.89 -4.00 11.39
C ASN A 160 -7.92 -5.01 10.84
N ARG A 161 -7.47 -5.98 10.05
CA ARG A 161 -8.34 -7.01 9.46
C ARG A 161 -8.94 -7.95 10.51
N ALA A 162 -8.22 -8.24 11.59
CA ALA A 162 -8.71 -9.08 12.68
C ALA A 162 -9.79 -8.36 13.53
N HIS A 163 -9.80 -7.03 13.52
CA HIS A 163 -10.79 -6.20 14.23
C HIS A 163 -11.50 -5.22 13.28
N PRO A 164 -12.31 -5.72 12.32
CA PRO A 164 -12.95 -4.86 11.33
C PRO A 164 -13.96 -3.89 11.96
N LEU A 165 -14.48 -4.21 13.15
CA LEU A 165 -15.45 -3.39 13.89
C LEU A 165 -14.81 -2.32 14.79
N ASP A 166 -13.47 -2.27 14.89
CA ASP A 166 -12.78 -1.32 15.78
C ASP A 166 -12.96 0.13 15.31
N LEU A 167 -13.38 1.01 16.21
CA LEU A 167 -13.57 2.43 15.92
C LEU A 167 -12.47 3.33 16.50
N SER A 168 -11.51 2.75 17.24
CA SER A 168 -10.58 3.50 18.09
C SER A 168 -9.33 4.01 17.35
N VAL A 169 -8.99 3.41 16.21
CA VAL A 169 -7.80 3.75 15.42
C VAL A 169 -8.14 4.76 14.31
N ASP A 170 -7.35 5.84 14.22
CA ASP A 170 -7.42 6.83 13.15
C ASP A 170 -6.68 6.31 11.91
N ASN A 171 -7.36 5.49 11.12
CA ASN A 171 -6.79 4.89 9.92
C ASN A 171 -6.56 5.90 8.80
N ARG A 172 -5.61 5.58 7.91
CA ARG A 172 -5.14 6.46 6.85
C ARG A 172 -4.78 5.67 5.60
N MET A 173 -4.90 6.32 4.44
CA MET A 173 -4.16 5.94 3.24
C MET A 173 -2.94 6.86 3.14
N HIS A 174 -1.76 6.27 2.97
CA HIS A 174 -0.49 6.99 2.84
C HIS A 174 0.06 6.80 1.43
N MET A 175 0.76 7.79 0.92
CA MET A 175 1.64 7.70 -0.24
C MET A 175 2.99 8.28 0.15
N LEU A 176 4.05 7.49 0.03
CA LEU A 176 5.43 7.93 0.24
C LEU A 176 6.16 8.03 -1.09
N ARG A 177 7.09 8.99 -1.15
CA ARG A 177 8.06 9.11 -2.24
C ARG A 177 9.38 8.52 -1.78
N ASP A 178 9.80 7.43 -2.42
CA ASP A 178 11.17 6.93 -2.32
C ASP A 178 11.98 7.47 -3.50
N GLU A 179 12.87 8.41 -3.22
CA GLU A 179 13.67 9.11 -4.22
C GLU A 179 14.89 8.30 -4.68
N HIS A 180 15.23 7.20 -4.00
CA HIS A 180 16.36 6.36 -4.42
C HIS A 180 15.86 5.30 -5.42
N VAL A 181 15.64 5.70 -6.66
CA VAL A 181 14.98 4.89 -7.69
C VAL A 181 15.87 3.82 -8.31
N ASP A 182 17.19 4.01 -8.28
CA ASP A 182 18.16 3.10 -8.93
C ASP A 182 18.13 1.70 -8.31
N ALA A 183 18.42 0.67 -9.10
CA ALA A 183 18.52 -0.72 -8.63
C ALA A 183 19.64 -0.89 -7.59
N GLY A 184 19.43 -1.79 -6.63
CA GLY A 184 20.35 -2.06 -5.52
C GLY A 184 20.24 -1.10 -4.33
N PRO A 185 21.09 -1.30 -3.30
CA PRO A 185 21.05 -0.52 -2.07
C PRO A 185 21.51 0.92 -2.32
N PRO A 186 20.85 1.92 -1.70
CA PRO A 186 21.22 3.32 -1.90
C PRO A 186 22.57 3.60 -1.24
N SER A 187 23.37 4.46 -1.88
CA SER A 187 24.66 4.91 -1.33
C SER A 187 24.52 5.78 -0.08
N ALA A 188 23.37 6.46 0.06
CA ALA A 188 23.01 7.25 1.22
C ALA A 188 22.07 6.45 2.14
N SER A 189 22.20 6.67 3.45
CA SER A 189 21.28 6.07 4.43
C SER A 189 19.86 6.59 4.25
N ILE A 190 18.89 5.68 4.22
CA ILE A 190 17.47 6.03 4.25
C ILE A 190 17.10 6.60 5.63
N THR A 191 16.49 7.77 5.63
CA THR A 191 15.92 8.38 6.85
C THR A 191 14.47 7.91 7.01
N THR A 192 14.10 7.46 8.21
CA THR A 192 12.72 7.01 8.48
C THR A 192 11.75 8.20 8.45
N VAL A 193 10.73 8.10 7.58
CA VAL A 193 9.63 9.05 7.43
C VAL A 193 8.63 8.92 8.57
N GLY A 194 8.33 10.03 9.24
CA GLY A 194 7.29 10.13 10.27
C GLY A 194 6.02 10.83 9.76
N SER A 195 4.99 10.90 10.61
CA SER A 195 3.72 11.57 10.26
C SER A 195 3.89 13.07 9.94
N THR A 196 4.90 13.74 10.49
CA THR A 196 5.19 15.16 10.24
C THR A 196 5.85 15.42 8.89
N ASP A 197 6.41 14.39 8.27
CA ASP A 197 7.12 14.46 7.00
C ASP A 197 6.19 14.27 5.80
N LEU A 198 4.91 14.00 6.06
CA LEU A 198 3.86 13.88 5.07
C LEU A 198 2.90 15.08 5.08
N TYR A 199 2.39 15.44 3.91
CA TYR A 199 1.31 16.40 3.77
C TYR A 199 -0.05 15.77 4.12
N ASN A 200 -0.90 16.50 4.86
CA ASN A 200 -2.27 16.06 5.12
C ASN A 200 -3.20 16.51 3.98
N ALA A 201 -3.52 15.60 3.07
CA ALA A 201 -4.38 15.86 1.92
C ALA A 201 -5.88 15.68 2.19
N THR A 202 -6.28 15.40 3.45
CA THR A 202 -7.67 15.07 3.81
C THR A 202 -8.67 16.11 3.32
N ASP A 203 -8.36 17.40 3.46
CA ASP A 203 -9.30 18.49 3.15
C ASP A 203 -9.36 18.88 1.67
N ASN A 204 -8.65 18.16 0.78
CA ASN A 204 -8.66 18.42 -0.67
C ASN A 204 -8.32 19.86 -1.07
N LEU A 205 -7.44 20.53 -0.32
CA LEU A 205 -7.08 21.93 -0.62
C LEU A 205 -6.47 22.07 -2.02
N LEU A 206 -5.67 21.10 -2.47
CA LEU A 206 -5.10 21.08 -3.82
C LEU A 206 -6.13 20.80 -4.93
N GLY A 207 -7.31 20.28 -4.56
CA GLY A 207 -8.39 19.96 -5.49
C GLY A 207 -9.46 21.04 -5.63
N GLY A 208 -9.36 22.14 -4.88
CA GLY A 208 -10.28 23.29 -5.03
C GLY A 208 -11.18 23.57 -3.82
N ASP A 209 -11.16 22.73 -2.78
CA ASP A 209 -12.04 22.89 -1.59
C ASP A 209 -11.65 24.09 -0.70
N GLY A 210 -10.54 24.77 -1.00
CA GLY A 210 -10.04 25.94 -0.27
C GLY A 210 -9.90 27.19 -1.14
N THR A 211 -9.64 28.33 -0.48
CA THR A 211 -9.32 29.61 -1.15
C THR A 211 -8.00 29.53 -1.92
N ASP A 212 -7.81 30.35 -2.96
CA ASP A 212 -6.57 30.40 -3.76
C ASP A 212 -5.29 30.49 -2.90
N ALA A 213 -5.33 31.26 -1.81
CA ALA A 213 -4.21 31.38 -0.87
C ALA A 213 -3.92 30.06 -0.13
N GLN A 214 -4.96 29.31 0.25
CA GLN A 214 -4.81 27.99 0.87
C GLN A 214 -4.29 26.96 -0.15
N GLN A 215 -4.72 27.02 -1.40
CA GLN A 215 -4.22 26.12 -2.46
C GLN A 215 -2.72 26.36 -2.72
N ALA A 216 -2.32 27.63 -2.85
CA ALA A 216 -0.91 28.00 -3.02
C ALA A 216 -0.05 27.55 -1.83
N SER A 217 -0.56 27.69 -0.60
CA SER A 217 0.14 27.21 0.59
C SER A 217 0.23 25.68 0.63
N ALA A 218 -0.85 24.98 0.28
CA ALA A 218 -0.90 23.52 0.21
C ALA A 218 0.12 22.97 -0.79
N GLN A 219 0.28 23.64 -1.95
CA GLN A 219 1.25 23.25 -2.97
C GLN A 219 2.69 23.31 -2.43
N LEU A 220 3.06 24.42 -1.79
CA LEU A 220 4.37 24.57 -1.16
C LEU A 220 4.60 23.55 -0.03
N GLN A 221 3.56 23.23 0.74
CA GLN A 221 3.64 22.21 1.77
C GLN A 221 3.91 20.84 1.17
N LEU A 222 3.13 20.38 0.19
CA LEU A 222 3.35 19.08 -0.45
C LEU A 222 4.74 18.95 -1.07
N GLU A 223 5.25 20.02 -1.70
CA GLU A 223 6.60 20.06 -2.28
C GLU A 223 7.71 19.90 -1.25
N SER A 224 7.49 20.34 -0.01
CA SER A 224 8.44 20.19 1.10
C SER A 224 8.35 18.85 1.84
N LYS A 225 7.47 17.94 1.39
CA LYS A 225 7.12 16.70 2.10
C LYS A 225 7.51 15.48 1.28
N GLN A 226 7.71 14.36 1.96
CA GLN A 226 8.10 13.08 1.37
C GLN A 226 6.89 12.25 0.92
N GLY A 227 5.76 12.92 0.67
CA GLY A 227 4.50 12.30 0.29
C GLY A 227 3.30 12.93 1.01
N TRP A 228 2.21 12.18 1.08
CA TRP A 228 0.96 12.63 1.69
C TRP A 228 0.21 11.50 2.41
N TYR A 229 -0.75 11.88 3.24
CA TYR A 229 -1.77 10.95 3.73
C TYR A 229 -3.17 11.59 3.66
N ILE A 230 -4.19 10.75 3.56
CA ILE A 230 -5.57 11.10 3.85
C ILE A 230 -6.04 10.34 5.09
N ARG A 231 -6.79 11.00 5.97
CA ARG A 231 -7.46 10.34 7.09
C ARG A 231 -8.73 9.68 6.58
N LEU A 232 -8.90 8.42 6.93
CA LEU A 232 -10.17 7.72 6.72
C LEU A 232 -11.13 8.15 7.86
N PRO A 233 -12.42 8.31 7.58
CA PRO A 233 -13.46 8.48 8.59
C PRO A 233 -13.38 7.47 9.74
N THR A 234 -13.96 7.82 10.89
CA THR A 234 -13.93 6.98 12.10
C THR A 234 -14.34 5.54 11.81
N GLY A 235 -13.48 4.60 12.22
CA GLY A 235 -13.69 3.16 12.01
C GLY A 235 -13.49 2.66 10.58
N ARG A 236 -13.38 3.54 9.57
CA ARG A 236 -13.11 3.14 8.19
C ARG A 236 -11.67 2.65 8.06
N LYS A 237 -11.47 1.57 7.30
CA LYS A 237 -10.19 0.85 7.17
C LYS A 237 -9.94 0.50 5.71
N ALA A 238 -8.69 0.61 5.27
CA ALA A 238 -8.26 0.05 4.00
C ALA A 238 -7.89 -1.42 4.24
N LEU A 239 -8.74 -2.34 3.79
CA LEU A 239 -8.61 -3.78 4.04
C LEU A 239 -8.45 -4.57 2.74
N SER A 240 -7.79 -3.98 1.75
CA SER A 240 -7.33 -4.65 0.54
C SER A 240 -6.05 -3.99 0.05
N GLU A 241 -5.31 -4.70 -0.80
CA GLU A 241 -4.24 -4.11 -1.60
C GLU A 241 -4.80 -2.97 -2.48
N PRO A 242 -4.17 -1.78 -2.49
CA PRO A 242 -4.48 -0.73 -3.43
C PRO A 242 -3.94 -1.06 -4.84
N VAL A 243 -4.41 -0.35 -5.85
CA VAL A 243 -3.96 -0.47 -7.24
C VAL A 243 -3.52 0.90 -7.72
N VAL A 244 -2.40 0.95 -8.44
CA VAL A 244 -1.98 2.15 -9.15
C VAL A 244 -2.08 1.89 -10.65
N PHE A 245 -2.75 2.80 -11.37
CA PHE A 245 -2.87 2.76 -12.82
C PHE A 245 -2.93 4.19 -13.37
N GLU A 246 -2.20 4.47 -14.44
CA GLU A 246 -2.12 5.80 -15.08
C GLU A 246 -1.96 6.99 -14.08
N ARG A 247 -1.11 6.84 -13.05
CA ARG A 247 -0.85 7.83 -12.00
C ARG A 247 -2.04 8.10 -11.07
N GLU A 248 -3.01 7.19 -11.05
CA GLU A 248 -4.15 7.22 -10.15
C GLU A 248 -4.05 6.08 -9.15
N LEU A 249 -4.44 6.37 -7.92
CA LEU A 249 -4.55 5.43 -6.82
C LEU A 249 -6.01 4.99 -6.70
N ILE A 250 -6.23 3.68 -6.76
CA ILE A 250 -7.54 3.03 -6.72
C ILE A 250 -7.54 2.04 -5.54
N PHE A 251 -8.49 2.12 -4.64
CA PHE A 251 -8.58 1.18 -3.52
C PHE A 251 -9.99 1.08 -2.96
N THR A 252 -10.21 0.12 -2.07
CA THR A 252 -11.47 -0.02 -1.36
C THR A 252 -11.28 0.17 0.14
N THR A 253 -12.35 0.58 0.81
CA THR A 253 -12.38 0.64 2.26
C THR A 253 -13.64 0.01 2.83
N TYR A 254 -13.52 -0.46 4.07
CA TYR A 254 -14.60 -1.03 4.85
C TYR A 254 -14.85 -0.13 6.05
N GLN A 255 -16.11 0.24 6.28
CA GLN A 255 -16.53 0.95 7.48
C GLN A 255 -17.66 0.18 8.18
N PRO A 256 -17.48 -0.21 9.45
CA PRO A 256 -18.56 -0.79 10.23
C PRO A 256 -19.66 0.26 10.47
N LEU A 257 -20.93 -0.10 10.28
CA LEU A 257 -22.05 0.75 10.67
C LEU A 257 -22.32 0.61 12.16
N SER A 258 -22.65 1.73 12.82
CA SER A 258 -23.04 1.76 14.22
C SER A 258 -24.46 1.20 14.36
N GLY A 259 -24.62 0.00 14.94
CA GLY A 259 -25.92 -0.63 15.20
C GLY A 259 -25.76 -1.96 15.93
N SER A 260 -26.75 -2.32 16.76
CA SER A 260 -26.77 -3.54 17.58
C SER A 260 -26.30 -4.77 16.80
N VAL A 261 -25.12 -5.28 17.13
CA VAL A 261 -24.64 -6.58 16.69
C VAL A 261 -25.45 -7.65 17.42
N ASP A 262 -26.53 -8.09 16.80
CA ASP A 262 -27.06 -9.41 17.13
C ASP A 262 -26.02 -10.44 16.66
N ALA A 263 -25.61 -11.35 17.53
CA ALA A 263 -24.53 -12.32 17.26
C ALA A 263 -24.85 -13.24 16.07
N CYS A 264 -26.11 -13.24 15.62
CA CYS A 264 -26.62 -14.01 14.49
C CYS A 264 -26.82 -13.19 13.21
N THR A 265 -26.54 -11.88 13.22
CA THR A 265 -26.62 -11.02 12.03
C THR A 265 -25.23 -10.52 11.63
N SER A 266 -24.90 -10.63 10.34
CA SER A 266 -23.66 -10.07 9.81
C SER A 266 -23.69 -8.55 10.06
N PRO A 267 -22.66 -7.96 10.69
CA PRO A 267 -22.61 -6.52 10.91
C PRO A 267 -22.85 -5.80 9.58
N SER A 268 -23.82 -4.90 9.54
CA SER A 268 -24.00 -4.05 8.37
C SER A 268 -22.76 -3.15 8.26
N ALA A 269 -22.13 -3.11 7.09
CA ALA A 269 -20.95 -2.31 6.83
C ALA A 269 -21.14 -1.56 5.52
N SER A 270 -20.63 -0.34 5.43
CA SER A 270 -20.51 0.37 4.17
C SER A 270 -19.15 0.10 3.55
N THR A 271 -19.15 -0.17 2.24
CA THR A 271 -17.94 -0.32 1.46
C THR A 271 -17.81 0.81 0.46
N HIS A 272 -16.60 1.33 0.31
CA HIS A 272 -16.32 2.52 -0.47
C HIS A 272 -15.27 2.21 -1.50
N TYR A 273 -15.55 2.53 -2.75
CA TYR A 273 -14.56 2.56 -3.82
C TYR A 273 -13.94 3.95 -3.82
N MET A 274 -12.61 4.04 -3.84
CA MET A 274 -11.89 5.30 -3.82
C MET A 274 -10.95 5.41 -5.01
N ARG A 275 -10.93 6.58 -5.66
CA ARG A 275 -10.05 6.89 -6.78
C ARG A 275 -9.57 8.34 -6.71
N MET A 276 -8.27 8.54 -6.83
CA MET A 276 -7.63 9.85 -6.72
C MET A 276 -6.29 9.86 -7.43
N ARG A 277 -5.74 11.04 -7.69
CA ARG A 277 -4.42 11.20 -8.27
C ARG A 277 -3.35 10.78 -7.26
N LEU A 278 -2.40 9.98 -7.70
CA LEU A 278 -1.35 9.43 -6.84
C LEU A 278 -0.42 10.50 -6.27
N SER A 279 -0.18 11.60 -6.99
CA SER A 279 0.78 12.64 -6.61
C SER A 279 0.32 13.50 -5.42
N ASP A 280 -0.99 13.73 -5.26
CA ASP A 280 -1.53 14.74 -4.34
C ASP A 280 -2.91 14.40 -3.72
N ALA A 281 -3.45 13.21 -4.01
CA ALA A 281 -4.75 12.73 -3.54
C ALA A 281 -5.97 13.57 -4.02
N VAL A 282 -5.84 14.37 -5.09
CA VAL A 282 -6.98 15.10 -5.66
C VAL A 282 -7.91 14.12 -6.39
N PRO A 283 -9.25 14.22 -6.25
CA PRO A 283 -10.20 13.42 -7.02
C PRO A 283 -9.96 13.57 -8.53
N VAL A 284 -10.23 12.50 -9.29
CA VAL A 284 -10.01 12.46 -10.74
C VAL A 284 -11.31 12.31 -11.55
N ALA A 285 -12.41 11.99 -10.87
CA ALA A 285 -13.73 11.83 -11.46
C ALA A 285 -14.79 12.26 -10.45
N ASN A 286 -15.99 12.60 -10.92
CA ASN A 286 -17.16 12.90 -10.08
C ASN A 286 -17.79 11.59 -9.56
N LEU A 287 -17.13 10.94 -8.59
CA LEU A 287 -17.60 9.66 -8.04
C LEU A 287 -18.80 9.82 -7.09
N ALA A 288 -18.98 10.99 -6.47
CA ALA A 288 -20.12 11.24 -5.58
C ALA A 288 -21.43 11.42 -6.36
N GLY A 289 -21.34 11.63 -7.68
CA GLY A 289 -22.45 11.96 -8.56
C GLY A 289 -22.80 13.45 -8.51
N GLY A 290 -23.50 13.92 -9.54
CA GLY A 290 -23.83 15.33 -9.71
C GLY A 290 -23.86 15.71 -11.18
N ALA A 291 -23.78 17.01 -11.50
CA ALA A 291 -23.56 17.43 -12.87
C ALA A 291 -22.06 17.31 -13.22
N ASP A 292 -21.73 16.80 -14.40
CA ASP A 292 -20.34 16.69 -14.88
C ASP A 292 -19.61 18.05 -15.00
N THR A 293 -20.36 19.15 -14.92
CA THR A 293 -19.84 20.52 -14.95
C THR A 293 -19.40 21.05 -13.60
N ASP A 294 -19.72 20.35 -12.51
CA ASP A 294 -19.39 20.80 -11.16
C ASP A 294 -17.88 20.61 -10.89
N PRO A 295 -17.21 21.56 -10.22
CA PRO A 295 -15.84 21.37 -9.77
C PRO A 295 -15.75 20.14 -8.85
N LEU A 296 -14.71 19.33 -9.04
CA LEU A 296 -14.46 18.17 -8.18
C LEU A 296 -14.13 18.63 -6.75
N THR A 297 -14.74 17.97 -5.79
CA THR A 297 -14.64 18.22 -4.35
C THR A 297 -14.06 17.01 -3.62
N LYS A 298 -13.74 17.13 -2.33
CA LYS A 298 -13.25 15.98 -1.55
C LYS A 298 -14.18 14.75 -1.59
N ASN A 299 -15.49 14.95 -1.75
CA ASN A 299 -16.46 13.86 -1.76
C ASN A 299 -16.35 13.02 -3.04
N ASP A 300 -15.85 13.61 -4.12
CA ASP A 300 -15.67 12.96 -5.42
C ASP A 300 -14.51 11.96 -5.45
N ARG A 301 -13.79 11.80 -4.33
CA ARG A 301 -12.80 10.74 -4.17
C ARG A 301 -13.43 9.36 -4.02
N GLU A 302 -14.71 9.27 -3.66
CA GLU A 302 -15.33 8.01 -3.28
C GLU A 302 -16.74 7.82 -3.84
N TYR A 303 -17.08 6.53 -3.99
CA TYR A 303 -18.40 6.03 -4.33
C TYR A 303 -18.77 4.88 -3.39
N ASP A 304 -19.97 4.94 -2.83
CA ASP A 304 -20.51 3.91 -1.95
C ASP A 304 -21.08 2.75 -2.76
N PHE A 305 -20.68 1.52 -2.42
CA PHE A 305 -21.29 0.31 -2.97
C PHE A 305 -21.56 -0.71 -1.87
N GLN A 306 -22.50 -1.61 -2.12
CA GLN A 306 -22.94 -2.58 -1.13
C GLN A 306 -22.30 -3.94 -1.39
N THR A 307 -21.55 -4.46 -0.42
CA THR A 307 -21.03 -5.83 -0.45
C THR A 307 -21.30 -6.54 0.87
N THR A 308 -21.41 -7.87 0.82
CA THR A 308 -21.49 -8.70 2.02
C THR A 308 -20.07 -8.98 2.54
N GLY A 309 -19.48 -8.02 3.27
CA GLY A 309 -18.22 -8.20 4.01
C GLY A 309 -17.10 -7.23 3.65
N ILE A 310 -15.86 -7.67 3.86
CA ILE A 310 -14.67 -6.88 3.51
C ILE A 310 -14.51 -6.91 1.98
N PRO A 311 -14.46 -5.74 1.30
CA PRO A 311 -14.33 -5.68 -0.15
C PRO A 311 -12.98 -6.24 -0.59
N SER A 312 -12.96 -6.87 -1.77
CA SER A 312 -11.70 -7.34 -2.38
C SER A 312 -10.89 -6.17 -2.93
N ARG A 313 -9.64 -6.44 -3.31
CA ARG A 313 -8.88 -5.47 -4.12
C ARG A 313 -9.64 -5.12 -5.41
N PRO A 314 -9.57 -3.87 -5.89
CA PRO A 314 -10.01 -3.52 -7.23
C PRO A 314 -9.27 -4.37 -8.29
N THR A 315 -9.98 -4.79 -9.33
CA THR A 315 -9.42 -5.50 -10.48
C THR A 315 -9.71 -4.71 -11.74
N LEU A 316 -8.66 -4.36 -12.47
CA LEU A 316 -8.76 -3.67 -13.76
C LEU A 316 -8.96 -4.70 -14.86
N VAL A 317 -10.05 -4.54 -15.61
CA VAL A 317 -10.37 -5.34 -16.80
C VAL A 317 -10.26 -4.43 -18.01
N PHE A 318 -9.63 -4.93 -19.06
CA PHE A 318 -9.37 -4.19 -20.30
C PHE A 318 -10.17 -4.82 -21.44
N PRO A 319 -11.41 -4.36 -21.71
CA PRO A 319 -12.23 -4.92 -22.78
C PRO A 319 -11.57 -4.73 -24.16
N GLN A 320 -11.66 -5.77 -24.99
CA GLN A 320 -11.00 -5.79 -26.30
C GLN A 320 -11.51 -4.66 -27.20
N ALA A 321 -10.58 -3.99 -27.89
CA ALA A 321 -10.86 -2.92 -28.86
C ALA A 321 -11.62 -1.72 -28.29
N THR A 322 -11.51 -1.49 -26.98
CA THR A 322 -12.06 -0.30 -26.32
C THR A 322 -10.95 0.59 -25.78
N ASP A 323 -11.27 1.86 -25.58
CA ASP A 323 -10.42 2.85 -24.94
C ASP A 323 -10.78 3.05 -23.46
N HIS A 324 -11.50 2.11 -22.85
CA HIS A 324 -11.89 2.17 -21.44
C HIS A 324 -11.38 0.98 -20.63
N VAL A 325 -11.36 1.17 -19.32
CA VAL A 325 -10.97 0.21 -18.30
C VAL A 325 -12.15 0.07 -17.36
N GLU A 326 -12.61 -1.16 -17.20
CA GLU A 326 -13.63 -1.51 -16.22
C GLU A 326 -12.96 -1.88 -14.91
N VAL A 327 -13.49 -1.38 -13.79
CA VAL A 327 -13.01 -1.73 -12.46
C VAL A 327 -14.03 -2.59 -11.76
N TYR A 328 -13.61 -3.78 -11.33
CA TYR A 328 -14.44 -4.70 -10.57
C TYR A 328 -13.95 -4.83 -9.14
N VAL A 329 -14.89 -4.90 -8.21
CA VAL A 329 -14.66 -5.36 -6.84
C VAL A 329 -15.53 -6.58 -6.60
N GLY A 330 -14.90 -7.73 -6.39
CA GLY A 330 -15.58 -9.01 -6.40
C GLY A 330 -16.24 -9.26 -7.76
N ARG A 331 -17.58 -9.23 -7.78
CA ARG A 331 -18.39 -9.41 -8.99
C ARG A 331 -19.02 -8.12 -9.51
N ASP A 332 -18.88 -7.03 -8.77
CA ASP A 332 -19.59 -5.79 -9.03
C ASP A 332 -18.65 -4.84 -9.79
N MET A 333 -19.10 -4.33 -10.93
CA MET A 333 -18.41 -3.26 -11.64
C MET A 333 -18.67 -1.95 -10.88
N VAL A 334 -17.60 -1.30 -10.42
CA VAL A 334 -17.67 -0.10 -9.57
C VAL A 334 -17.23 1.18 -10.29
N ASP A 335 -16.50 1.06 -11.40
CA ASP A 335 -16.04 2.20 -12.19
C ASP A 335 -15.79 1.77 -13.64
N ASN A 336 -15.86 2.73 -14.57
CA ASN A 336 -15.52 2.58 -15.97
C ASN A 336 -14.98 3.90 -16.50
N PHE A 337 -13.71 3.93 -16.91
CA PHE A 337 -13.04 5.17 -17.32
C PHE A 337 -12.12 4.98 -18.51
N SER A 338 -11.89 6.04 -19.27
CA SER A 338 -11.00 6.01 -20.43
C SER A 338 -9.53 5.82 -20.03
N GLN A 339 -8.80 4.96 -20.75
CA GLN A 339 -7.35 4.83 -20.66
C GLN A 339 -6.66 5.66 -21.74
N ASN A 340 -5.52 6.25 -21.41
CA ASN A 340 -4.65 6.93 -22.36
C ASN A 340 -3.67 5.96 -23.03
N VAL A 341 -3.39 4.82 -22.39
CA VAL A 341 -2.50 3.78 -22.93
C VAL A 341 -3.30 2.79 -23.78
N LYS A 342 -2.97 2.69 -25.08
CA LYS A 342 -3.51 1.66 -25.97
C LYS A 342 -2.62 0.42 -25.96
N ARG A 343 -3.18 -0.72 -25.55
CA ARG A 343 -2.51 -2.02 -25.66
C ARG A 343 -2.71 -2.58 -27.08
N ILE A 344 -1.64 -2.69 -27.86
CA ILE A 344 -1.66 -3.32 -29.18
C ILE A 344 -1.37 -4.81 -29.00
N TYR A 345 -2.35 -5.65 -29.34
CA TYR A 345 -2.15 -7.10 -29.41
C TYR A 345 -1.62 -7.44 -30.81
N TRP A 346 -0.37 -7.87 -30.90
CA TRP A 346 0.15 -8.46 -32.12
C TRP A 346 -0.21 -9.94 -32.13
N GLN A 347 -1.16 -10.33 -32.98
CA GLN A 347 -1.36 -11.73 -33.32
C GLN A 347 -0.36 -12.09 -34.41
N VAL A 348 0.56 -13.00 -34.11
CA VAL A 348 1.40 -13.64 -35.13
C VAL A 348 0.58 -14.78 -35.69
N ASP A 349 0.00 -14.60 -36.88
CA ASP A 349 -0.60 -15.71 -37.62
C ASP A 349 0.53 -16.65 -38.03
N HIS A 350 0.46 -17.91 -37.55
CA HIS A 350 1.37 -19.00 -37.91
C HIS A 350 0.94 -19.71 -39.20
#